data_AF-A0A536X756-F1
#
_entry.id   AF-A0A536X756-F1
#
_cell.length_a   1.000
_cell.length_b   1.000
_cell.length_c   1.000
_cell.angle_alpha   90.00
_cell.angle_beta   90.00
_cell.angle_gamma   90.00
#
_symmetry.space_group_name_H-M   'P 1'
#
loop_
_entity.id
_entity.type
_entity.pdbx_description
1 polymer ?
#
loop_
_entity_poly.entity_id
_entity_poly.type
_entity_poly.pdbx_seq_one_letter_code
_entity_poly.pdbx_strand_id
1 'polypeptide(L)'
;MSTSIGATRCRHRHLHWRASSGHDSIESGSIAGYIVDAQSRINVNNLANGSVQPSSHRALVQLFSARGVSPNLVNAVNDWVDADDTVSEPGGAEDAWYLAQTPPGLAANAPLRRVDELLAVRGMDASSFARLSPFISAI
;
A
#
# COMPACT_ATOMS: atom_id res chain seq x y z
N MET A 1 -37.59 54.16 24.72
CA MET A 1 -38.14 52.79 24.75
C MET A 1 -37.03 51.86 25.24
N SER A 2 -37.13 51.44 26.51
CA SER A 2 -36.25 50.44 27.12
C SER A 2 -36.51 49.08 26.51
N THR A 3 -35.48 48.30 26.21
CA THR A 3 -35.46 46.86 26.46
C THR A 3 -34.01 46.40 26.65
N SER A 4 -33.70 46.03 27.88
CA SER A 4 -32.55 45.23 28.29
C SER A 4 -32.89 43.73 28.21
N ILE A 5 -31.85 42.87 28.34
CA ILE A 5 -31.81 41.41 28.51
C ILE A 5 -31.29 40.70 27.23
N GLY A 6 -30.25 39.86 27.23
CA GLY A 6 -29.64 39.14 28.34
C GLY A 6 -28.14 38.86 28.13
N ALA A 7 -27.42 38.93 29.24
CA ALA A 7 -26.09 38.41 29.39
C ALA A 7 -26.16 36.88 29.52
N THR A 8 -25.41 36.15 28.70
CA THR A 8 -24.93 34.81 29.08
C THR A 8 -23.41 34.88 29.17
N ARG A 9 -22.94 34.51 30.36
CA ARG A 9 -21.63 34.83 30.92
C ARG A 9 -20.52 33.93 30.36
N CYS A 10 -19.37 34.55 30.14
CA CYS A 10 -18.05 33.96 29.93
C CYS A 10 -17.71 32.79 30.88
N ARG A 11 -17.08 31.76 30.32
CA ARG A 11 -16.03 30.95 30.97
C ARG A 11 -14.87 30.84 29.97
N HIS A 12 -13.59 30.82 30.31
CA HIS A 12 -12.79 31.41 31.39
C HIS A 12 -11.33 31.17 30.94
N ARG A 13 -10.43 32.17 31.09
CA ARG A 13 -8.95 32.10 31.02
C ARG A 13 -8.33 31.81 29.63
N HIS A 14 -7.76 32.84 28.97
CA HIS A 14 -6.33 33.23 28.97
C HIS A 14 -5.46 32.11 28.34
N LEU A 15 -4.75 32.33 27.23
CA LEU A 15 -3.54 33.15 27.16
C LEU A 15 -3.22 33.62 25.72
N HIS A 16 -2.53 34.75 25.66
CA HIS A 16 -2.07 35.48 24.50
C HIS A 16 -0.76 34.87 23.98
N TRP A 17 -0.58 34.80 22.65
CA TRP A 17 0.61 35.37 22.05
C TRP A 17 0.35 35.81 20.61
N ARG A 18 0.88 36.97 20.29
CA ARG A 18 0.90 37.62 18.98
C ARG A 18 2.33 37.48 18.49
N ALA A 19 2.58 36.74 17.42
CA ALA A 19 3.55 37.16 16.42
C ALA A 19 3.05 36.76 15.05
N SER A 20 2.66 37.79 14.32
CA SER A 20 2.64 37.77 12.86
C SER A 20 4.07 37.96 12.36
N SER A 21 4.40 37.24 11.29
CA SER A 21 5.14 37.69 10.09
C SER A 21 6.34 36.84 9.76
N GLY A 22 6.21 36.11 8.65
CA GLY A 22 7.27 35.35 8.00
C GLY A 22 6.67 34.27 7.09
N HIS A 23 5.74 34.63 6.21
CA HIS A 23 5.42 33.76 5.08
C HIS A 23 6.50 34.04 4.02
N ASP A 24 7.65 33.36 4.13
CA ASP A 24 8.51 33.22 2.97
C ASP A 24 7.81 32.25 2.02
N SER A 25 7.33 32.81 0.91
CA SER A 25 6.86 32.05 -0.23
C SER A 25 8.01 31.19 -0.73
N ILE A 26 8.07 29.94 -0.29
CA ILE A 26 8.91 28.96 -0.96
C ILE A 26 8.31 28.70 -2.33
N GLU A 27 9.11 29.06 -3.34
CA GLU A 27 8.93 28.75 -4.75
C GLU A 27 8.36 27.34 -4.93
N SER A 28 7.42 27.21 -5.87
CA SER A 28 6.74 25.97 -6.27
C SER A 28 7.60 24.70 -6.18
N GLY A 29 7.66 24.12 -4.99
CA GLY A 29 8.11 22.76 -4.75
C GLY A 29 6.89 21.88 -4.71
N SER A 30 6.64 21.15 -5.80
CA SER A 30 5.65 20.08 -5.77
C SER A 30 6.15 19.00 -4.80
N ILE A 31 5.62 19.00 -3.59
CA ILE A 31 5.74 17.87 -2.67
C ILE A 31 4.58 16.93 -3.01
N ALA A 32 4.84 15.94 -3.87
CA ALA A 32 4.02 14.73 -3.92
C ALA A 32 4.33 13.90 -2.66
N GLY A 33 3.92 14.42 -1.50
CA GLY A 33 4.08 13.77 -0.21
C GLY A 33 2.90 12.84 0.03
N TYR A 34 3.05 11.56 -0.26
CA TYR A 34 2.22 10.57 0.40
C TYR A 34 2.92 10.22 1.72
N ILE A 35 2.27 10.57 2.83
CA ILE A 35 2.69 10.11 4.16
C ILE A 35 2.34 8.61 4.19
N VAL A 36 3.32 7.76 3.91
CA VAL A 36 3.22 6.34 4.27
C VAL A 36 3.35 6.33 5.78
N ASP A 37 2.30 5.92 6.47
CA ASP A 37 2.36 5.55 7.88
C ASP A 37 3.61 4.69 8.10
N ALA A 38 4.59 5.23 8.82
CA ALA A 38 5.96 4.74 8.76
C ALA A 38 6.16 3.37 9.43
N GLN A 39 5.10 2.70 9.89
CA GLN A 39 5.17 1.41 10.60
C GLN A 39 4.05 0.40 10.30
N SER A 40 3.10 0.67 9.38
CA SER A 40 2.19 -0.38 8.89
C SER A 40 2.79 -1.12 7.69
N ARG A 41 2.95 -2.44 7.82
CA ARG A 41 3.25 -3.30 6.69
C ARG A 41 2.03 -3.39 5.78
N ILE A 42 2.23 -3.42 4.46
CA ILE A 42 1.16 -3.64 3.49
C ILE A 42 0.74 -5.11 3.54
N ASN A 43 -0.54 -5.37 3.80
CA ASN A 43 -1.08 -6.72 3.73
C ASN A 43 -1.25 -7.16 2.27
N VAL A 44 -0.49 -8.15 1.83
CA VAL A 44 -0.56 -8.68 0.45
C VAL A 44 -1.91 -9.32 0.18
N ASN A 45 -2.53 -9.93 1.19
CA ASN A 45 -3.85 -10.54 1.07
C ASN A 45 -4.97 -9.55 0.72
N ASN A 46 -4.71 -8.24 0.81
CA ASN A 46 -5.62 -7.21 0.29
C ASN A 46 -5.67 -7.17 -1.26
N LEU A 47 -4.90 -8.01 -1.96
CA LEU A 47 -5.04 -8.28 -3.39
C LEU A 47 -6.03 -9.42 -3.68
N ALA A 48 -6.35 -10.30 -2.73
CA ALA A 48 -7.24 -11.42 -3.00
C ALA A 48 -8.67 -10.96 -3.35
N ASN A 49 -9.31 -11.72 -4.25
CA ASN A 49 -10.59 -11.39 -4.88
C ASN A 49 -11.70 -10.95 -3.91
N GLY A 50 -12.53 -10.00 -4.34
CA GLY A 50 -13.58 -9.35 -3.53
C GLY A 50 -13.07 -8.22 -2.62
N SER A 51 -11.75 -8.01 -2.56
CA SER A 51 -11.09 -6.95 -1.80
C SER A 51 -9.89 -6.34 -2.51
N VAL A 52 -9.73 -6.50 -3.84
CA VAL A 52 -8.78 -5.68 -4.63
C VAL A 52 -9.18 -4.23 -4.46
N GLN A 53 -8.65 -3.62 -3.42
CA GLN A 53 -8.74 -2.19 -3.24
C GLN A 53 -7.74 -1.65 -4.24
N PRO A 54 -8.15 -0.86 -5.24
CA PRO A 54 -7.23 -0.29 -6.22
C PRO A 54 -6.07 0.48 -5.55
N SER A 55 -6.27 0.91 -4.30
CA SER A 55 -5.24 1.44 -3.42
C SER A 55 -4.16 0.42 -3.02
N SER A 56 -4.50 -0.83 -2.74
CA SER A 56 -3.57 -1.89 -2.33
C SER A 56 -2.64 -2.30 -3.46
N HIS A 57 -3.18 -2.53 -4.66
CA HIS A 57 -2.37 -2.79 -5.86
C HIS A 57 -1.43 -1.62 -6.15
N ARG A 58 -1.96 -0.38 -6.16
CA ARG A 58 -1.15 0.84 -6.33
C ARG A 58 -0.05 0.98 -5.26
N ALA A 59 -0.36 0.70 -4.00
CA ALA A 59 0.60 0.80 -2.90
C ALA A 59 1.73 -0.23 -3.04
N LEU A 60 1.43 -1.45 -3.47
CA LEU A 60 2.44 -2.46 -3.76
C LEU A 60 3.31 -2.07 -4.97
N VAL A 61 2.72 -1.53 -6.04
CA VAL A 61 3.48 -1.03 -7.20
C VAL A 61 4.46 0.08 -6.79
N GLN A 62 4.02 1.00 -5.94
CA GLN A 62 4.87 2.06 -5.40
C GLN A 62 5.96 1.51 -4.49
N LEU A 63 5.63 0.57 -3.60
CA LEU A 63 6.60 -0.09 -2.73
C LEU A 63 7.67 -0.82 -3.55
N PHE A 64 7.28 -1.63 -4.53
CA PHE A 64 8.22 -2.41 -5.35
C PHE A 64 9.17 -1.47 -6.08
N SER A 65 8.64 -0.43 -6.72
CA SER A 65 9.44 0.60 -7.38
C SER A 65 10.41 1.29 -6.43
N ALA A 66 9.95 1.69 -5.23
CA ALA A 66 10.77 2.33 -4.21
C ALA A 66 11.87 1.42 -3.64
N ARG A 67 11.72 0.09 -3.77
CA ARG A 67 12.69 -0.92 -3.34
C ARG A 67 13.54 -1.47 -4.50
N GLY A 68 13.48 -0.86 -5.69
CA GLY A 68 14.22 -1.33 -6.86
C GLY A 68 13.82 -2.75 -7.29
N VAL A 69 12.56 -3.13 -7.07
CA VAL A 69 11.94 -4.35 -7.59
C VAL A 69 11.02 -3.96 -8.73
N SER A 70 10.97 -4.77 -9.80
CA SER A 70 10.12 -4.50 -10.95
C SER A 70 8.65 -4.34 -10.51
N PRO A 71 7.96 -3.23 -10.85
CA PRO A 71 6.55 -3.05 -10.48
C PRO A 71 5.63 -4.07 -11.16
N ASN A 72 6.02 -4.61 -12.32
CA ASN A 72 5.24 -5.64 -13.01
C ASN A 72 5.12 -6.93 -12.19
N LEU A 73 6.03 -7.16 -11.23
CA LEU A 73 5.98 -8.33 -10.36
C LEU A 73 4.74 -8.34 -9.46
N VAL A 74 4.10 -7.18 -9.23
CA VAL A 74 2.84 -7.10 -8.48
C VAL A 74 1.72 -7.87 -9.17
N ASN A 75 1.72 -7.95 -10.50
CA ASN A 75 0.74 -8.72 -11.25
C ASN A 75 0.88 -10.23 -10.99
N ALA A 76 2.11 -10.76 -10.96
CA ALA A 76 2.34 -12.16 -10.59
C ALA A 76 1.96 -12.46 -9.14
N VAL A 77 2.12 -11.48 -8.23
CA VAL A 77 1.66 -11.61 -6.85
C VAL A 77 0.13 -11.56 -6.75
N ASN A 78 -0.53 -10.78 -7.61
CA ASN A 78 -2.00 -10.72 -7.69
C ASN A 78 -2.58 -12.07 -8.12
N ASP A 79 -2.12 -12.60 -9.26
CA ASP A 79 -2.54 -13.90 -9.81
C ASP A 79 -2.21 -15.07 -8.87
N TRP A 80 -1.22 -14.90 -7.98
CA TRP A 80 -0.93 -15.93 -6.98
C TRP A 80 -2.00 -16.01 -5.88
N VAL A 81 -2.67 -14.90 -5.55
CA VAL A 81 -3.53 -14.78 -4.35
C VAL A 81 -5.00 -14.55 -4.65
N ASP A 82 -5.36 -14.07 -5.83
CA ASP A 82 -6.75 -14.01 -6.25
C ASP A 82 -7.28 -15.42 -6.59
N ALA A 83 -8.58 -15.52 -6.82
CA ALA A 83 -9.27 -16.82 -6.87
C ALA A 83 -9.71 -17.19 -8.29
N ASP A 84 -9.37 -16.37 -9.27
CA ASP A 84 -9.67 -16.64 -10.67
C ASP A 84 -8.41 -17.15 -11.39
N ASP A 85 -8.53 -17.44 -12.69
CA ASP A 85 -7.43 -17.99 -13.49
C ASP A 85 -7.01 -16.98 -14.59
N THR A 86 -7.20 -15.68 -14.35
CA THR A 86 -6.96 -14.62 -15.33
C THR A 86 -5.57 -14.03 -15.17
N VAL A 87 -4.69 -14.34 -16.12
CA VAL A 87 -3.32 -13.78 -16.14
C VAL A 87 -3.34 -12.25 -16.22
N SER A 88 -2.75 -11.58 -15.23
CA SER A 88 -2.56 -10.13 -15.21
C SER A 88 -1.33 -9.69 -16.01
N GLU A 89 -1.54 -8.97 -17.10
CA GLU A 89 -0.42 -8.48 -17.92
C GLU A 89 0.04 -7.05 -17.51
N PRO A 90 1.34 -6.73 -17.63
CA PRO A 90 2.44 -7.62 -18.01
C PRO A 90 2.93 -8.49 -16.85
N GLY A 91 3.33 -9.72 -17.16
CA GLY A 91 4.20 -10.52 -16.28
C GLY A 91 3.52 -11.33 -15.18
N GLY A 92 2.19 -11.37 -15.15
CA GLY A 92 1.38 -12.26 -14.32
C GLY A 92 1.60 -13.75 -14.62
N ALA A 93 1.05 -14.61 -13.78
CA ALA A 93 1.22 -16.05 -13.92
C ALA A 93 0.13 -16.81 -13.17
N GLU A 94 -0.52 -17.70 -13.92
CA GLU A 94 -1.54 -18.63 -13.44
C GLU A 94 -1.06 -20.06 -13.55
N ASP A 95 -1.93 -21.02 -13.24
CA ASP A 95 -1.70 -22.47 -13.33
C ASP A 95 -0.96 -22.91 -14.60
N ALA A 96 -1.34 -22.38 -15.77
CA ALA A 96 -0.69 -22.72 -17.03
C ALA A 96 0.83 -22.44 -17.02
N TRP A 97 1.26 -21.37 -16.34
CA TRP A 97 2.67 -21.04 -16.18
C TRP A 97 3.34 -21.97 -15.15
N TYR A 98 2.73 -22.19 -13.99
CA TYR A 98 3.32 -23.01 -12.91
C TYR A 98 3.40 -24.50 -13.26
N LEU A 99 2.44 -25.03 -14.03
CA LEU A 99 2.45 -26.40 -14.53
C LEU A 99 3.59 -26.66 -15.52
N ALA A 100 4.05 -25.64 -16.21
CA ALA A 100 5.18 -25.73 -17.14
C ALA A 100 6.55 -25.70 -16.42
N GLN A 101 6.60 -25.46 -15.11
CA GLN A 101 7.85 -25.42 -14.34
C GLN A 101 8.33 -26.81 -13.95
N THR A 102 9.57 -26.89 -13.47
CA THR A 102 10.16 -28.14 -12.96
C THR A 102 10.61 -27.94 -11.50
N PRO A 103 10.02 -28.64 -10.52
CA PRO A 103 8.85 -29.52 -10.66
C PRO A 103 7.56 -28.74 -11.01
N PRO A 104 6.55 -29.39 -11.61
CA PRO A 104 5.28 -28.75 -11.90
C PRO A 104 4.53 -28.42 -10.61
N GLY A 105 3.86 -27.27 -10.61
CA GLY A 105 3.00 -26.81 -9.51
C GLY A 105 1.77 -26.10 -10.03
N LEU A 106 0.97 -25.56 -9.12
CA LEU A 106 -0.18 -24.69 -9.40
C LEU A 106 0.04 -23.34 -8.74
N ALA A 107 -0.65 -22.31 -9.22
CA ALA A 107 -0.81 -21.08 -8.47
C ALA A 107 -1.57 -21.41 -7.16
N ALA A 108 -1.38 -20.61 -6.11
CA ALA A 108 -2.04 -20.89 -4.84
C ALA A 108 -3.55 -20.61 -4.91
N ASN A 109 -3.95 -19.64 -5.74
CA ASN A 109 -5.30 -19.12 -5.93
C ASN A 109 -6.02 -18.88 -4.59
N ALA A 110 -5.25 -18.38 -3.62
CA ALA A 110 -5.66 -18.24 -2.23
C ALA A 110 -4.82 -17.20 -1.49
N PRO A 111 -5.37 -16.55 -0.45
CA PRO A 111 -4.58 -15.69 0.43
C PRO A 111 -3.37 -16.40 1.01
N LEU A 112 -2.26 -15.68 1.08
CA LEU A 112 -1.03 -16.14 1.71
C LEU A 112 -1.27 -16.51 3.17
N ARG A 113 -0.72 -17.65 3.60
CA ARG A 113 -0.65 -18.03 5.01
C ARG A 113 0.61 -17.47 5.67
N ARG A 114 1.67 -17.29 4.88
CA ARG A 114 2.94 -16.68 5.28
C ARG A 114 3.55 -15.91 4.12
N VAL A 115 4.34 -14.89 4.46
CA VAL A 115 4.94 -13.96 3.49
C VAL A 115 5.98 -14.66 2.60
N ASP A 116 6.69 -15.66 3.12
CA ASP A 116 7.71 -16.44 2.41
C ASP A 116 7.18 -17.27 1.23
N GLU A 117 5.87 -17.50 1.16
CA GLU A 117 5.22 -18.09 -0.02
C GLU A 117 5.46 -17.26 -1.29
N LEU A 118 5.74 -15.96 -1.16
CA LEU A 118 6.09 -15.10 -2.29
C LEU A 118 7.35 -15.57 -3.04
N LEU A 119 8.23 -16.36 -2.43
CA LEU A 119 9.40 -16.92 -3.10
C LEU A 119 9.01 -17.94 -4.20
N ALA A 120 7.79 -18.45 -4.20
CA ALA A 120 7.27 -19.33 -5.26
C ALA A 120 6.69 -18.55 -6.45
N VAL A 121 6.42 -17.25 -6.29
CA VAL A 121 5.78 -16.41 -7.31
C VAL A 121 6.73 -16.18 -8.48
N ARG A 122 6.22 -16.28 -9.71
CA ARG A 122 6.96 -16.00 -10.95
C ARG A 122 7.75 -14.70 -10.84
N GLY A 123 9.07 -14.78 -11.02
CA GLY A 123 9.96 -13.63 -11.07
C GLY A 123 10.37 -13.06 -9.71
N MET A 124 9.85 -13.60 -8.59
CA MET A 124 10.36 -13.28 -7.27
C MET A 124 11.66 -14.05 -7.03
N ASP A 125 12.71 -13.34 -6.61
CA ASP A 125 13.95 -13.94 -6.16
C ASP A 125 14.24 -13.57 -4.70
N ALA A 126 15.21 -14.26 -4.09
CA ALA A 126 15.58 -14.03 -2.69
C ALA A 126 16.01 -12.57 -2.41
N SER A 127 16.63 -11.92 -3.42
CA SER A 127 17.11 -10.56 -3.33
C SER A 127 15.95 -9.55 -3.26
N SER A 128 14.97 -9.71 -4.14
CA SER A 128 13.75 -8.91 -4.21
C SER A 128 12.90 -9.15 -2.97
N PHE A 129 12.73 -10.41 -2.56
CA PHE A 129 12.03 -10.77 -1.34
C PHE A 129 12.66 -10.12 -0.10
N ALA A 130 13.99 -10.14 0.04
CA ALA A 130 14.69 -9.51 1.15
C ALA A 130 14.45 -7.99 1.20
N ARG A 131 14.33 -7.33 0.04
CA ARG A 131 14.02 -5.89 -0.04
C ARG A 131 12.56 -5.57 0.31
N LEU A 132 11.64 -6.51 0.12
CA LEU A 132 10.20 -6.32 0.31
C LEU A 132 9.69 -6.77 1.68
N SER A 133 10.19 -7.90 2.20
CA SER A 133 9.68 -8.55 3.41
C SER A 133 9.56 -7.67 4.67
N PRO A 134 10.40 -6.64 4.90
CA PRO A 134 10.20 -5.74 6.05
C PRO A 134 8.93 -4.87 5.96
N PHE A 135 8.36 -4.73 4.76
CA PHE A 135 7.28 -3.78 4.45
C PHE A 135 5.95 -4.46 4.13
N ILE A 136 5.88 -5.79 4.14
CA ILE A 136 4.69 -6.56 3.75
C ILE A 136 4.29 -7.60 4.80
N SER A 137 3.02 -7.98 4.81
CA SER A 137 2.47 -9.03 5.67
C SER A 137 1.45 -9.92 4.96
N ALA A 138 1.13 -11.05 5.57
CA ALA A 138 0.06 -11.97 5.18
C ALA A 138 -0.85 -12.16 6.40
N ILE A 139 -1.83 -11.28 6.57
CA ILE A 139 -2.80 -11.29 7.68
C ILE A 139 -4.24 -11.32 7.16
#